data_AF-A0AAV4GGR5-F1
#
_entry.id   AF-A0AAV4GGR5-F1
#
_cell.length_a   1.000
_cell.length_b   1.000
_cell.length_c   1.000
_cell.angle_alpha   90.00
_cell.angle_beta   90.00
_cell.angle_gamma   90.00
#
_symmetry.space_group_name_H-M   'P 1'
#
loop_
_entity.id
_entity.type
_entity.pdbx_description
1 polymer ?
#
loop_
_entity_poly.entity_id
_entity_poly.type
_entity_poly.pdbx_seq_one_letter_code
_entity_poly.pdbx_strand_id
1 'polypeptide(L)'
;MTVLEALERLLVAKFEQDTDLQRTRDFTPDMKKLAEEISSSTETKVVQSSFYAELFSQYKAFKVSVRSGKHGETAQFWIQYMDRVWLLLHFLTKLKATKTNNFHLHVSCLNKLCPLLFSMNHHNYAKYLSIYFVSLANLNHSHPGAKKILMDNGFSVSRSNTPAGRIAVDMTKEQTINKHAKTKGGIVGFSRNYGPYS
;
A
#
# COMPACT_ATOMS: atom_id res chain seq x y z
N MET A 1 -3.64 -11.21 13.59
CA MET A 1 -4.83 -10.37 13.38
C MET A 1 -4.39 -8.92 13.55
N THR A 2 -4.44 -8.10 12.50
CA THR A 2 -3.98 -6.70 12.59
C THR A 2 -5.06 -5.82 13.19
N VAL A 3 -4.71 -4.71 13.87
CA VAL A 3 -5.69 -3.79 14.48
C VAL A 3 -6.73 -3.30 13.44
N LEU A 4 -6.32 -3.12 12.18
CA LEU A 4 -7.25 -2.74 11.10
C LEU A 4 -8.31 -3.82 10.85
N GLU A 5 -7.91 -5.08 10.79
CA GLU A 5 -8.82 -6.22 10.55
C GLU A 5 -9.89 -6.31 11.65
N ALA A 6 -9.49 -6.10 12.90
CA ALA A 6 -10.42 -6.08 14.03
C ALA A 6 -11.40 -4.89 13.95
N LEU A 7 -10.93 -3.71 13.53
CA LEU A 7 -11.77 -2.52 13.37
C LEU A 7 -12.76 -2.66 12.20
N GLU A 8 -12.36 -3.22 11.06
CA GLU A 8 -13.28 -3.53 9.96
C GLU A 8 -14.38 -4.50 10.40
N ARG A 9 -14.03 -5.56 11.13
CA ARG A 9 -15.03 -6.51 11.65
C ARG A 9 -16.03 -5.83 12.58
N LEU A 10 -15.56 -4.95 13.45
CA LEU A 10 -16.43 -4.20 14.36
C LEU A 10 -17.37 -3.26 13.59
N LEU A 11 -16.88 -2.65 12.51
CA LEU A 11 -17.69 -1.75 11.68
C LEU A 11 -18.75 -2.50 10.87
N VAL A 12 -18.40 -3.68 10.34
CA VAL A 12 -19.37 -4.58 9.67
C VAL A 12 -20.41 -5.10 10.65
N ALA A 13 -20.01 -5.55 11.85
CA ALA A 13 -20.95 -6.00 12.88
C ALA A 13 -21.91 -4.87 13.31
N LYS A 14 -21.46 -3.61 13.30
CA LYS A 14 -22.34 -2.46 13.55
C LYS A 14 -23.25 -2.14 12.38
N PHE A 15 -22.76 -2.27 11.15
CA PHE A 15 -23.61 -2.17 9.95
C PHE A 15 -24.71 -3.23 9.93
N GLU A 16 -24.41 -4.46 10.38
CA GLU A 16 -25.34 -5.58 10.55
C GLU A 16 -26.41 -5.34 11.62
N GLN A 17 -26.10 -4.55 12.63
CA GLN A 17 -27.05 -4.17 13.69
C GLN A 17 -27.94 -2.99 13.29
N ASP A 18 -27.38 -1.99 12.59
CA ASP A 18 -28.08 -0.77 12.17
C ASP A 18 -28.98 -1.00 10.95
N THR A 19 -28.58 -1.92 10.09
CA THR A 19 -29.35 -2.35 8.92
C THR A 19 -29.96 -3.67 9.33
N ASP A 20 -31.28 -3.73 9.54
CA ASP A 20 -31.99 -4.95 9.95
C ASP A 20 -31.84 -6.06 8.87
N LEU A 21 -30.69 -6.72 8.87
CA LEU A 21 -30.18 -7.63 7.85
C LEU A 21 -30.70 -9.05 8.06
N GLN A 22 -31.85 -9.21 8.72
CA GLN A 22 -32.64 -10.44 8.64
C GLN A 22 -33.14 -10.72 7.20
N ARG A 23 -33.08 -9.72 6.31
CA ARG A 23 -33.46 -9.85 4.90
C ARG A 23 -32.36 -10.34 3.97
N THR A 24 -31.13 -10.46 4.44
CA THR A 24 -30.01 -10.82 3.59
C THR A 24 -29.66 -12.29 3.71
N ARG A 25 -29.72 -12.97 2.56
CA ARG A 25 -29.25 -14.34 2.34
C ARG A 25 -27.90 -14.54 3.04
N ASP A 26 -27.71 -15.68 3.71
CA ASP A 26 -26.41 -16.04 4.29
C ASP A 26 -25.31 -15.92 3.21
N PHE A 27 -24.43 -14.91 3.35
CA PHE A 27 -23.33 -14.62 2.41
C PHE A 27 -22.09 -15.43 2.71
N THR A 28 -22.05 -16.10 3.86
CA THR A 28 -20.94 -16.92 4.32
C THR A 28 -20.48 -17.95 3.27
N PRO A 29 -21.36 -18.67 2.55
CA PRO A 29 -20.92 -19.63 1.53
C PRO A 29 -20.31 -18.97 0.28
N ASP A 30 -20.85 -17.85 -0.19
CA ASP A 30 -20.32 -17.15 -1.37
C ASP A 30 -19.00 -16.42 -1.07
N MET A 31 -18.87 -15.85 0.13
CA MET A 31 -17.63 -15.24 0.61
C MET A 31 -16.54 -16.27 0.90
N LYS A 32 -16.89 -17.47 1.40
CA LYS A 32 -15.95 -18.59 1.53
C LYS A 32 -15.45 -19.06 0.17
N LYS A 33 -16.35 -19.24 -0.82
CA LYS A 33 -15.95 -19.55 -2.20
C LYS A 33 -15.05 -18.48 -2.81
N LEU A 34 -15.32 -17.20 -2.56
CA LEU A 34 -14.46 -16.11 -3.03
C LEU A 34 -13.09 -16.09 -2.32
N ALA A 35 -13.05 -16.42 -1.03
CA ALA A 35 -11.80 -16.49 -0.26
C ALA A 35 -10.93 -17.69 -0.66
N GLU A 36 -11.56 -18.81 -1.05
CA GLU A 36 -10.89 -20.04 -1.49
C GLU A 36 -10.47 -19.97 -2.97
N GLU A 37 -11.28 -19.36 -3.82
CA GLU A 37 -10.99 -19.14 -5.25
C GLU A 37 -10.98 -17.64 -5.59
N ILE A 38 -9.88 -16.97 -5.25
CA ILE A 38 -9.56 -15.63 -5.76
C ILE A 38 -9.15 -15.76 -7.24
N SER A 39 -10.10 -16.12 -8.09
CA SER A 39 -9.95 -16.13 -9.54
C SER A 39 -10.62 -14.87 -10.12
N SER A 40 -10.00 -14.27 -11.14
CA SER A 40 -10.54 -13.08 -11.81
C SER A 40 -11.99 -13.28 -12.30
N SER A 41 -12.40 -14.51 -12.61
CA SER A 41 -13.77 -14.86 -13.00
C SER A 41 -14.77 -14.84 -11.84
N THR A 42 -14.37 -15.24 -10.63
CA THR A 42 -15.25 -15.23 -9.44
C THR A 42 -15.44 -13.80 -8.92
N GLU A 43 -14.36 -13.00 -8.91
CA GLU A 43 -14.42 -11.57 -8.59
C GLU A 43 -15.37 -10.80 -9.52
N THR A 44 -15.28 -11.06 -10.83
CA THR A 44 -16.12 -10.37 -11.82
C THR A 44 -17.61 -10.71 -11.66
N LYS A 45 -17.94 -11.96 -11.32
CA LYS A 45 -19.33 -12.39 -11.06
C LYS A 45 -19.92 -11.75 -9.81
N VAL A 46 -19.14 -11.64 -8.74
CA VAL A 46 -19.57 -10.98 -7.49
C VAL A 46 -19.78 -9.48 -7.71
N VAL A 47 -18.87 -8.82 -8.44
CA VAL A 47 -18.96 -7.38 -8.74
C VAL A 47 -20.12 -7.05 -9.70
N GLN A 48 -20.48 -7.96 -10.61
CA GLN A 48 -21.59 -7.77 -11.56
C GLN A 48 -22.98 -8.04 -10.98
N SER A 49 -23.08 -8.68 -9.83
CA SER A 49 -24.37 -8.91 -9.18
C SER A 49 -24.94 -7.60 -8.63
N SER A 50 -26.17 -7.26 -9.02
CA SER A 50 -26.90 -6.09 -8.53
C SER A 50 -27.02 -6.07 -7.01
N PHE A 51 -27.15 -7.26 -6.41
CA PHE A 51 -27.27 -7.44 -4.98
C PHE A 51 -26.01 -6.98 -4.22
N TYR A 52 -24.82 -7.44 -4.63
CA TYR A 52 -23.57 -7.03 -3.97
C TYR A 52 -23.23 -5.57 -4.23
N ALA A 53 -23.54 -5.06 -5.43
CA ALA A 53 -23.39 -3.64 -5.73
C ALA A 53 -24.23 -2.75 -4.80
N GLU A 54 -25.47 -3.15 -4.52
CA GLU A 54 -26.33 -2.46 -3.56
C GLU A 54 -25.79 -2.54 -2.13
N LEU A 55 -25.39 -3.74 -1.68
CA LEU A 55 -24.79 -3.95 -0.36
C LEU A 55 -23.52 -3.10 -0.16
N PHE A 56 -22.63 -3.05 -1.16
CA PHE A 56 -21.44 -2.20 -1.12
C PHE A 56 -21.80 -0.72 -1.09
N SER A 57 -22.84 -0.31 -1.81
CA SER A 57 -23.33 1.07 -1.80
C SER A 57 -23.86 1.46 -0.43
N GLN A 58 -24.68 0.60 0.20
CA GLN A 58 -25.21 0.78 1.54
C GLN A 58 -24.07 0.84 2.59
N TYR A 59 -23.10 -0.06 2.52
CA TYR A 59 -21.93 -0.03 3.41
C TYR A 59 -21.09 1.23 3.22
N LYS A 60 -20.93 1.71 1.98
CA LYS A 60 -20.22 2.96 1.69
C LYS A 60 -20.97 4.17 2.27
N ALA A 61 -22.30 4.20 2.13
CA ALA A 61 -23.14 5.23 2.73
C ALA A 61 -23.07 5.19 4.27
N PHE A 62 -23.09 4.00 4.86
CA PHE A 62 -22.90 3.81 6.30
C PHE A 62 -21.56 4.38 6.77
N LYS A 63 -20.45 4.06 6.08
CA LYS A 63 -19.14 4.65 6.39
C LYS A 63 -19.12 6.18 6.29
N VAL A 64 -19.84 6.76 5.33
CA VAL A 64 -19.99 8.23 5.27
C VAL A 64 -20.75 8.77 6.47
N SER A 65 -21.82 8.10 6.90
CA SER A 65 -22.58 8.49 8.10
C SER A 65 -21.75 8.37 9.40
N VAL A 66 -20.88 7.37 9.50
CA VAL A 66 -19.95 7.23 10.64
C VAL A 66 -18.94 8.38 10.63
N ARG A 67 -18.45 8.80 9.45
CA ARG A 67 -17.58 9.98 9.30
C ARG A 67 -18.26 11.30 9.65
N SER A 68 -19.56 11.42 9.45
CA SER A 68 -20.32 12.61 9.86
C SER A 68 -20.68 12.61 11.36
N GLY A 69 -20.22 11.61 12.12
CA GLY A 69 -20.38 11.58 13.59
C GLY A 69 -21.61 10.81 14.08
N LYS A 70 -22.30 10.03 13.24
CA LYS A 70 -23.51 9.27 13.62
C LYS A 70 -23.33 8.39 14.86
N HIS A 71 -22.13 7.84 15.05
CA HIS A 71 -21.79 6.96 16.18
C HIS A 71 -20.82 7.59 17.19
N GLY A 72 -20.78 8.92 17.25
CA GLY A 72 -19.94 9.68 18.18
C GLY A 72 -18.50 9.89 17.70
N GLU A 73 -17.78 10.74 18.44
CA GLU A 73 -16.43 11.21 18.10
C GLU A 73 -15.40 10.07 18.03
N THR A 74 -15.54 9.07 18.91
CA THR A 74 -14.65 7.90 18.93
C THR A 74 -14.74 7.10 17.63
N ALA A 75 -15.95 6.85 17.12
CA ALA A 75 -16.14 6.13 15.85
C ALA A 75 -15.62 6.96 14.66
N GLN A 76 -15.81 8.28 14.72
CA GLN A 76 -15.29 9.21 13.72
C GLN A 76 -13.75 9.24 13.71
N PHE A 77 -13.10 9.16 14.87
CA PHE A 77 -11.66 9.05 14.98
C PHE A 77 -11.16 7.73 14.39
N TRP A 78 -11.76 6.60 14.78
CA TRP A 78 -11.32 5.29 14.31
C TRP A 78 -11.52 5.09 12.81
N ILE A 79 -12.61 5.60 12.23
CA ILE A 79 -12.80 5.50 10.77
C ILE A 79 -11.78 6.36 10.01
N GLN A 80 -11.40 7.53 10.54
CA GLN A 80 -10.30 8.32 9.97
C GLN A 80 -8.95 7.64 10.14
N TYR A 81 -8.69 7.01 11.29
CA TYR A 81 -7.51 6.19 11.49
C TYR A 81 -7.47 5.04 10.49
N MET A 82 -8.58 4.32 10.30
CA MET A 82 -8.70 3.26 9.30
C MET A 82 -8.49 3.79 7.89
N ASP A 83 -9.02 4.96 7.52
CA ASP A 83 -8.77 5.57 6.20
C ASP A 83 -7.28 5.89 6.00
N ARG A 84 -6.60 6.38 7.05
CA ARG A 84 -5.16 6.64 7.02
C ARG A 84 -4.34 5.36 6.98
N VAL A 85 -4.71 4.33 7.74
CA VAL A 85 -4.08 3.01 7.70
C VAL A 85 -4.37 2.36 6.36
N TRP A 86 -5.57 2.46 5.80
CA TRP A 86 -5.89 2.01 4.45
C TRP A 86 -5.13 2.82 3.41
N LEU A 87 -4.86 4.10 3.62
CA LEU A 87 -3.95 4.85 2.76
C LEU A 87 -2.51 4.37 2.94
N LEU A 88 -2.09 4.01 4.16
CA LEU A 88 -0.77 3.47 4.50
C LEU A 88 -0.57 2.02 3.97
N LEU A 89 -1.63 1.22 3.92
CA LEU A 89 -1.70 -0.09 3.29
C LEU A 89 -1.90 0.04 1.78
N HIS A 90 -2.60 1.08 1.31
CA HIS A 90 -2.46 1.56 -0.06
C HIS A 90 -1.06 2.16 -0.30
N PHE A 91 -0.27 2.43 0.73
CA PHE A 91 1.16 2.70 0.65
C PHE A 91 1.99 1.42 0.70
N LEU A 92 1.47 0.33 1.27
CA LEU A 92 1.84 -1.03 0.86
C LEU A 92 1.34 -1.33 -0.57
N THR A 93 0.62 -0.45 -1.26
CA THR A 93 0.54 -0.49 -2.75
C THR A 93 1.85 0.02 -3.37
N LYS A 94 2.82 0.56 -2.61
CA LYS A 94 4.23 0.48 -3.02
C LYS A 94 4.67 -0.98 -3.12
N LEU A 95 4.27 -1.89 -2.22
CA LEU A 95 4.46 -3.32 -2.50
C LEU A 95 3.72 -3.69 -3.78
N LYS A 96 2.44 -3.40 -3.99
CA LYS A 96 1.79 -3.76 -5.27
C LYS A 96 2.54 -3.19 -6.49
N ALA A 97 2.85 -1.89 -6.54
CA ALA A 97 3.62 -1.26 -7.59
C ALA A 97 5.04 -1.83 -7.73
N THR A 98 5.70 -2.20 -6.63
CA THR A 98 7.03 -2.83 -6.63
C THR A 98 6.92 -4.29 -7.07
N LYS A 99 5.89 -5.01 -6.64
CA LYS A 99 5.59 -6.41 -6.95
C LYS A 99 5.18 -6.57 -8.40
N THR A 100 4.47 -5.58 -8.97
CA THR A 100 4.04 -5.55 -10.38
C THR A 100 4.89 -4.65 -11.27
N ASN A 101 5.96 -4.06 -10.74
CA ASN A 101 6.79 -3.06 -11.43
C ASN A 101 6.00 -1.90 -12.07
N ASN A 102 4.86 -1.50 -11.50
CA ASN A 102 4.04 -0.42 -12.04
C ASN A 102 4.54 0.96 -11.57
N PHE A 103 5.41 1.56 -12.37
CA PHE A 103 6.01 2.87 -12.09
C PHE A 103 4.98 4.01 -12.02
N HIS A 104 3.94 3.99 -12.88
CA HIS A 104 2.92 5.05 -12.88
C HIS A 104 2.09 5.03 -11.58
N LEU A 105 1.72 3.82 -11.13
CA LEU A 105 1.04 3.63 -9.85
C LEU A 105 1.90 4.13 -8.69
N HIS A 106 3.22 3.88 -8.73
CA HIS A 106 4.15 4.40 -7.74
C HIS A 106 4.11 5.93 -7.63
N VAL A 107 4.19 6.64 -8.76
CA VAL A 107 4.17 8.12 -8.79
C VAL A 107 2.83 8.67 -8.31
N SER A 108 1.70 8.09 -8.74
CA SER A 108 0.36 8.49 -8.30
C SER A 108 0.18 8.33 -6.79
N CYS A 109 0.71 7.24 -6.21
CA CYS A 109 0.73 7.06 -4.77
C CYS A 109 1.51 8.17 -4.07
N LEU A 110 2.76 8.46 -4.49
CA LEU A 110 3.61 9.48 -3.87
C LEU A 110 2.92 10.84 -3.73
N ASN A 111 2.15 11.25 -4.75
CA ASN A 111 1.38 12.48 -4.73
C ASN A 111 0.35 12.49 -3.57
N LYS A 112 -0.32 11.36 -3.33
CA LYS A 112 -1.29 11.21 -2.23
C LYS A 112 -0.63 11.11 -0.85
N LEU A 113 0.63 10.67 -0.75
CA LEU A 113 1.34 10.59 0.54
C LEU A 113 1.69 11.96 1.10
N CYS A 114 2.09 12.88 0.22
CA CYS A 114 2.74 14.12 0.64
C CYS A 114 1.84 14.89 1.62
N PRO A 115 0.54 15.15 1.30
CA PRO A 115 -0.37 15.79 2.25
C PRO A 115 -0.55 15.00 3.56
N LEU A 116 -0.54 13.67 3.48
CA LEU A 116 -0.72 12.83 4.67
C LEU A 116 0.49 12.91 5.61
N LEU A 117 1.72 12.89 5.10
CA LEU A 117 2.92 13.06 5.93
C LEU A 117 2.98 14.45 6.59
N PHE A 118 2.53 15.49 5.89
CA PHE A 118 2.37 16.81 6.50
C PHE A 118 1.34 16.78 7.64
N SER A 119 0.18 16.13 7.42
CA SER A 119 -0.85 16.02 8.45
C SER A 119 -0.43 15.23 9.70
N MET A 120 0.55 14.34 9.56
CA MET A 120 1.10 13.52 10.66
C MET A 120 2.36 14.12 11.29
N ASN A 121 2.68 15.39 11.02
CA ASN A 121 3.87 16.08 11.54
C ASN A 121 5.21 15.45 11.12
N HIS A 122 5.23 14.64 10.05
CA HIS A 122 6.45 14.06 9.48
C HIS A 122 7.07 14.98 8.42
N HIS A 123 7.31 16.24 8.79
CA HIS A 123 7.73 17.32 7.89
C HIS A 123 9.00 16.99 7.09
N ASN A 124 10.00 16.38 7.73
CA ASN A 124 11.25 15.99 7.06
C ASN A 124 10.97 14.95 5.96
N TYR A 125 10.20 13.91 6.27
CA TYR A 125 9.82 12.90 5.28
C TYR A 125 8.97 13.51 4.17
N ALA A 126 8.01 14.38 4.49
CA ALA A 126 7.17 15.06 3.52
C ALA A 126 8.00 15.93 2.56
N LYS A 127 8.99 16.68 3.08
CA LYS A 127 9.92 17.50 2.30
C LYS A 127 10.73 16.66 1.32
N TYR A 128 11.43 15.63 1.81
CA TYR A 128 12.24 14.77 0.94
C TYR A 128 11.39 14.00 -0.06
N LEU A 129 10.19 13.59 0.32
CA LEU A 129 9.26 12.91 -0.58
C LEU A 129 8.76 13.82 -1.69
N SER A 130 8.49 15.08 -1.38
CA SER A 130 8.06 16.08 -2.36
C SER A 130 9.16 16.35 -3.38
N ILE A 131 10.41 16.48 -2.93
CA ILE A 131 11.58 16.62 -3.80
C ILE A 131 11.72 15.38 -4.69
N TYR A 132 11.64 14.19 -4.12
CA TYR A 132 11.70 12.92 -4.87
C TYR A 132 10.61 12.82 -5.93
N PHE A 133 9.37 13.20 -5.58
CA PHE A 133 8.25 13.22 -6.52
C PHE A 133 8.50 14.17 -7.71
N VAL A 134 8.98 15.39 -7.44
CA VAL A 134 9.32 16.35 -8.50
C VAL A 134 10.44 15.82 -9.39
N SER A 135 11.46 15.19 -8.82
CA SER A 135 12.53 14.55 -9.59
C SER A 135 12.00 13.44 -10.52
N LEU A 136 11.03 12.65 -10.07
CA LEU A 136 10.39 11.63 -10.91
C LEU A 136 9.50 12.25 -12.00
N ALA A 137 8.82 13.36 -11.72
CA ALA A 137 8.03 14.07 -12.72
C ALA A 137 8.92 14.67 -13.83
N ASN A 138 10.09 15.21 -13.44
CA ASN A 138 11.07 15.79 -14.35
C ASN A 138 12.06 14.79 -14.96
N LEU A 139 11.81 13.48 -14.78
CA LEU A 139 12.75 12.43 -15.18
C LEU A 139 13.04 12.44 -16.69
N ASN A 140 12.02 12.71 -17.52
CA ASN A 140 12.18 12.76 -18.98
C ASN A 140 13.12 13.87 -19.46
N HIS A 141 13.14 15.01 -18.76
CA HIS A 141 13.99 16.15 -19.08
C HIS A 141 15.38 16.00 -18.49
N SER A 142 15.47 15.58 -17.22
CA SER A 142 16.75 15.43 -16.52
C SER A 142 17.57 14.23 -17.01
N HIS A 143 16.92 13.10 -17.31
CA HIS A 143 17.56 11.85 -17.70
C HIS A 143 16.73 11.16 -18.80
N PRO A 144 16.88 11.59 -20.07
CA PRO A 144 16.14 10.99 -21.17
C PRO A 144 16.41 9.49 -21.25
N GLY A 145 15.35 8.68 -21.37
CA GLY A 145 15.42 7.22 -21.38
C GLY A 145 15.35 6.55 -20.01
N ALA A 146 15.62 7.25 -18.89
CA ALA A 146 15.55 6.65 -17.55
C ALA A 146 14.13 6.16 -17.20
N LYS A 147 13.10 6.90 -17.60
CA LYS A 147 11.69 6.48 -17.42
C LYS A 147 11.39 5.17 -18.12
N LYS A 148 11.95 4.95 -19.32
CA LYS A 148 11.78 3.71 -20.09
C LYS A 148 12.41 2.54 -19.34
N ILE A 149 13.62 2.72 -18.82
CA ILE A 149 14.32 1.69 -18.03
C ILE A 149 13.54 1.34 -16.75
N LEU A 150 13.00 2.33 -16.03
CA LEU A 150 12.19 2.08 -14.83
C LEU A 150 10.89 1.31 -15.13
N MET A 151 10.24 1.66 -16.25
CA MET A 151 9.05 0.94 -16.72
C MET A 151 9.37 -0.48 -17.19
N ASP A 152 10.54 -0.68 -17.81
CA ASP A 152 11.05 -1.97 -18.26
C ASP A 152 11.76 -2.72 -17.14
N ASN A 153 11.03 -3.04 -16.07
CA ASN A 153 11.51 -3.85 -14.95
C ASN A 153 12.66 -3.27 -14.11
N GLY A 154 13.13 -2.04 -14.38
CA GLY A 154 14.18 -1.39 -13.61
C GLY A 154 13.74 -0.74 -12.29
N PHE A 155 12.43 -0.62 -12.05
CA PHE A 155 11.89 0.01 -10.84
C PHE A 155 11.95 -0.91 -9.60
N SER A 156 11.86 -2.24 -9.78
CA SER A 156 11.96 -3.22 -8.70
C SER A 156 12.71 -4.47 -9.13
N VAL A 157 13.23 -5.26 -8.18
CA VAL A 157 14.03 -6.47 -8.48
C VAL A 157 13.31 -7.70 -7.97
N SER A 158 13.26 -8.77 -8.79
CA SER A 158 12.89 -10.11 -8.33
C SER A 158 14.13 -10.95 -8.09
N ARG A 159 14.17 -11.68 -6.98
CA ARG A 159 15.22 -12.69 -6.71
C ARG A 159 14.75 -14.12 -6.97
N SER A 160 13.47 -14.30 -7.25
CA SER A 160 12.81 -15.57 -7.51
C SER A 160 11.92 -15.44 -8.74
N ASN A 161 11.59 -16.57 -9.36
CA ASN A 161 10.65 -16.61 -10.49
C ASN A 161 9.18 -16.44 -10.09
N THR A 162 8.91 -16.07 -8.83
CA THR A 162 7.56 -15.84 -8.33
C THR A 162 7.14 -14.38 -8.59
N PRO A 163 5.98 -14.13 -9.22
CA PRO A 163 5.51 -12.76 -9.51
C PRO A 163 5.39 -11.87 -8.26
N ALA A 164 5.02 -12.47 -7.12
CA ALA A 164 4.96 -11.77 -5.82
C ALA A 164 6.32 -11.63 -5.12
N GLY A 165 7.44 -12.01 -5.76
CA GLY A 165 8.78 -12.00 -5.19
C GLY A 165 9.49 -10.64 -5.25
N ARG A 166 9.02 -9.69 -6.08
CA ARG A 166 9.77 -8.45 -6.32
C ARG A 166 9.83 -7.54 -5.09
N ILE A 167 10.96 -6.86 -4.92
CA ILE A 167 11.22 -5.92 -3.83
C ILE A 167 11.94 -4.68 -4.38
N ALA A 168 11.95 -3.59 -3.61
CA ALA A 168 12.61 -2.35 -4.03
C ALA A 168 14.13 -2.58 -4.17
N VAL A 169 14.75 -1.93 -5.16
CA VAL A 169 16.18 -2.09 -5.46
C VAL A 169 17.05 -1.84 -4.22
N ASP A 170 16.75 -0.77 -3.47
CA ASP A 170 17.49 -0.41 -2.25
C ASP A 170 17.38 -1.49 -1.16
N MET A 171 16.19 -2.05 -0.97
CA MET A 171 15.97 -3.17 -0.05
C MET A 171 16.74 -4.41 -0.48
N THR A 172 16.80 -4.70 -1.79
CA THR A 172 17.62 -5.80 -2.32
C THR A 172 19.08 -5.59 -1.99
N LYS A 173 19.62 -4.39 -2.24
CA LYS A 173 21.01 -4.04 -1.94
C LYS A 173 21.31 -4.18 -0.46
N GLU A 174 20.41 -3.74 0.42
CA GLU A 174 20.60 -3.88 1.87
C GLU A 174 20.62 -5.36 2.30
N GLN A 175 19.68 -6.16 1.78
CA GLN A 175 19.53 -7.58 2.13
C GLN A 175 20.55 -8.50 1.47
N THR A 176 21.28 -8.03 0.46
CA THR A 176 22.30 -8.79 -0.25
C THR A 176 23.67 -8.16 0.00
N ILE A 177 24.05 -7.15 -0.77
CA ILE A 177 25.40 -6.56 -0.78
C ILE A 177 25.80 -6.07 0.61
N ASN A 178 24.97 -5.27 1.28
CA ASN A 178 25.35 -4.71 2.58
C ASN A 178 25.37 -5.78 3.68
N LYS A 179 24.42 -6.72 3.66
CA LYS A 179 24.40 -7.86 4.58
C LYS A 179 25.64 -8.76 4.38
N HIS A 180 25.96 -9.11 3.14
CA HIS A 180 27.12 -9.94 2.79
C HIS A 180 28.45 -9.26 3.14
N ALA A 181 28.55 -7.94 2.91
CA ALA A 181 29.74 -7.17 3.28
C ALA A 181 29.95 -7.06 4.80
N LYS A 182 28.90 -7.15 5.61
CA LYS A 182 28.94 -7.01 7.07
C LYS A 182 29.04 -8.34 7.84
N THR A 183 28.87 -9.49 7.19
CA THR A 183 29.03 -10.82 7.83
C THR A 183 30.51 -11.15 8.13
N LYS A 184 30.78 -12.04 9.09
CA LYS A 184 32.15 -12.48 9.44
C LYS A 184 32.87 -13.03 8.20
N GLY A 185 33.89 -12.31 7.71
CA GLY A 185 34.61 -12.58 6.45
C GLY A 185 34.29 -11.62 5.29
N GLY A 186 33.41 -10.63 5.48
CA GLY A 186 33.09 -9.60 4.49
C GLY A 186 34.17 -8.52 4.35
N ILE A 187 34.01 -7.64 3.35
CA ILE A 187 35.01 -6.62 3.01
C ILE A 187 35.12 -5.59 4.15
N VAL A 188 36.18 -5.73 4.94
CA VAL A 188 36.67 -4.72 5.89
C VAL A 188 37.84 -4.00 5.21
N GLY A 189 37.72 -2.68 4.97
CA GLY A 189 38.88 -1.86 4.62
C GLY A 189 38.85 -1.03 3.33
N PHE A 190 37.69 -0.60 2.80
CA PHE A 190 37.70 0.37 1.68
C PHE A 190 38.02 1.82 2.08
N SER A 191 38.10 2.13 3.39
CA SER A 191 38.59 3.44 3.85
C SER A 191 40.05 3.34 4.29
N ARG A 192 40.98 3.35 3.33
CA ARG A 192 42.38 3.59 3.64
C ARG A 192 42.58 5.11 3.67
N ASN A 193 42.37 5.72 4.85
CA ASN A 193 42.83 7.08 5.09
C ASN A 193 44.36 7.05 5.09
N TYR A 194 45.00 7.53 4.02
CA TYR A 194 46.42 7.88 4.11
C TYR A 194 46.52 9.11 5.01
N GLY A 195 47.10 8.92 6.19
CA GLY A 195 47.48 10.04 7.04
C GLY A 195 48.56 10.88 6.35
N PRO A 196 48.62 12.21 6.59
CA PRO A 196 49.44 13.16 5.83
C PRO A 196 50.94 13.12 6.15
N TYR A 197 51.48 12.01 6.65
CA TYR A 197 52.90 11.88 6.95
C TYR A 197 53.46 10.63 6.29
N SER A 198 53.87 10.80 5.04
CA SER A 198 54.77 9.94 4.28
C SER A 198 55.90 10.80 3.74
#